data_AF-A0A835WI54-F1
#
_entry.id   AF-A0A835WI54-F1
#
_cell.length_a   1.000
_cell.length_b   1.000
_cell.length_c   1.000
_cell.angle_alpha   90.00
_cell.angle_beta   90.00
_cell.angle_gamma   90.00
#
_symmetry.space_group_name_H-M   'P 1'
#
loop_
_entity.id
_entity.type
_entity.pdbx_description
1 polymer ?
#
loop_
_entity_poly.entity_id
_entity_poly.type
_entity_poly.pdbx_seq_one_letter_code
_entity_poly.pdbx_strand_id
1 'polypeptide(L)'
;MQALPPKMPASVSGHGNQSRRHSLDWSHIGLPSRERQLRAGFVPSIAVVIAIFIGLFFGLTQYTELAANAQEEVERFYPYLVDVNIMVWIGFGFLMTFMRRYGYSAVALNYFASALMFLEAILMIGATQQVFWNLHRTKIQIDIALLIDCAFCAASGMIAFGAIIGKATPTQLLWLLFWQVPLYALNQQLVIHTFKALDMGGTIVIHLFGAYYGLAASLMISRKQPLHGLDNPKNSGAYLNDIFSMIGTIFLFIYWPSFNGALASVSAGHMDEATEAKKAAQFLSIVNTLLSLLGAGLSVFATSALVGGRFNMVHIQNSTLAGGVAMGAACTMRLTPGGALAVGLGAGAISTLGFQYLMPFLDRTIGLGDTCGVHNLHGIPAIIGTLVAGLAALGQHSDYLEHDTGAQQLGYQVLAGVVTMGIAIAGGLVGGFVVSWFNPRGDDPLTVPELFDDGPWWEHQRVEPMPISTSIHLSNMSAHGKSTHNQSVSVGQLNPIREGREIAVSGVPATGPRPVGEIAVTMQAAPVVVAAGAGPVMGMNTATAATPVVDAPLFADGHAVENAARPVQPMVAGSNNV
;
A
#
# COMPACT_ATOMS: atom_id res chain seq x y z
N MET A 1 8.49 28.23 47.12
CA MET A 1 7.53 27.72 48.10
C MET A 1 6.63 26.71 47.40
N GLN A 2 6.79 25.44 47.77
CA GLN A 2 6.00 24.32 47.24
C GLN A 2 4.58 24.36 47.82
N ALA A 3 3.56 24.23 46.98
CA ALA A 3 2.18 24.05 47.42
C ALA A 3 1.87 22.54 47.51
N LEU A 4 1.64 22.06 48.73
CA LEU A 4 1.19 20.70 49.03
C LEU A 4 -0.27 20.49 48.56
N PRO A 5 -0.66 19.27 48.13
CA PRO A 5 -2.05 18.95 47.87
C PRO A 5 -2.87 18.77 49.17
N PRO A 6 -4.21 18.94 49.14
CA PRO A 6 -5.05 18.88 50.33
C PRO A 6 -5.19 17.45 50.88
N LYS A 7 -5.28 17.34 52.21
CA LYS A 7 -5.46 16.10 52.97
C LYS A 7 -6.80 15.42 52.64
N MET A 8 -6.78 14.11 52.39
CA MET A 8 -7.99 13.27 52.36
C MET A 8 -8.61 13.13 53.76
N PRO A 9 -9.95 13.08 53.90
CA PRO A 9 -10.60 12.76 55.17
C PRO A 9 -10.43 11.28 55.54
N ALA A 10 -10.36 11.02 56.85
CA ALA A 10 -10.22 9.68 57.43
C ALA A 10 -11.45 8.79 57.17
N SER A 11 -11.18 7.50 56.93
CA SER A 11 -12.18 6.45 56.76
C SER A 11 -13.00 6.22 58.03
N VAL A 12 -14.32 6.41 57.94
CA VAL A 12 -15.27 5.96 58.96
C VAL A 12 -15.77 4.57 58.58
N SER A 13 -15.53 3.61 59.45
CA SER A 13 -16.05 2.24 59.41
C SER A 13 -17.55 2.22 59.69
N GLY A 14 -18.35 1.70 58.76
CA GLY A 14 -19.78 1.45 58.96
C GLY A 14 -20.24 0.24 58.15
N HIS A 15 -20.62 -0.84 58.85
CA HIS A 15 -21.31 -2.00 58.28
C HIS A 15 -22.71 -1.60 57.81
N GLY A 16 -23.06 -1.91 56.55
CA GLY A 16 -24.41 -1.68 56.02
C GLY A 16 -24.61 -2.21 54.59
N ASN A 17 -25.42 -3.26 54.51
CA ASN A 17 -26.06 -3.94 53.37
C ASN A 17 -25.84 -3.52 51.90
N GLN A 18 -25.74 -4.58 51.09
CA GLN A 18 -25.71 -4.65 49.63
C GLN A 18 -26.76 -3.78 48.92
N SER A 19 -26.29 -2.92 48.02
CA SER A 19 -26.89 -2.76 46.70
C SER A 19 -25.77 -2.43 45.69
N ARG A 20 -25.39 -3.41 44.86
CA ARG A 20 -24.48 -3.18 43.73
C ARG A 20 -25.22 -2.36 42.66
N ARG A 21 -25.26 -1.05 42.84
CA ARG A 21 -25.33 -0.14 41.70
C ARG A 21 -23.91 -0.08 41.14
N HIS A 22 -23.68 -0.66 39.97
CA HIS A 22 -22.51 -0.37 39.16
C HIS A 22 -22.57 1.13 38.80
N SER A 23 -22.01 1.98 39.65
CA SER A 23 -21.59 3.31 39.23
C SER A 23 -20.53 3.09 38.16
N LEU A 24 -20.82 3.55 36.94
CA LEU A 24 -19.84 3.68 35.86
C LEU A 24 -18.68 4.53 36.41
N ASP A 25 -17.64 3.85 36.85
CA ASP A 25 -16.43 4.47 37.32
C ASP A 25 -15.64 4.91 36.07
N TRP A 26 -15.68 6.21 35.79
CA TRP A 26 -14.93 6.84 34.70
C TRP A 26 -13.48 7.17 35.13
N SER A 27 -12.97 6.55 36.20
CA SER A 27 -11.65 6.84 36.80
C SER A 27 -10.43 6.41 35.96
N HIS A 28 -10.60 5.82 34.78
CA HIS A 28 -9.51 5.65 33.80
C HIS A 28 -9.18 6.98 33.08
N ILE A 29 -8.91 8.02 33.87
CA ILE A 29 -8.31 9.27 33.41
C ILE A 29 -6.79 9.06 33.47
N GLY A 30 -6.16 8.64 32.36
CA GLY A 30 -4.74 8.92 32.14
C GLY A 30 -3.81 7.87 31.51
N LEU A 31 -4.23 6.64 31.19
CA LEU A 31 -3.35 5.63 30.55
C LEU A 31 -4.04 4.92 29.37
N PRO A 32 -3.29 4.50 28.32
CA PRO A 32 -3.82 3.67 27.23
C PRO A 32 -4.44 2.37 27.77
N SER A 33 -5.60 1.96 27.27
CA SER A 33 -6.37 0.83 27.82
C SER A 33 -5.63 -0.52 27.78
N ARG A 34 -4.58 -0.65 26.96
CA ARG A 34 -3.92 -1.92 26.66
C ARG A 34 -2.41 -1.94 26.88
N GLU A 35 -1.90 -1.09 27.77
CA GLU A 35 -0.47 -1.07 28.14
C GLU A 35 0.05 -2.45 28.58
N ARG A 36 -0.71 -3.17 29.41
CA ARG A 36 -0.34 -4.51 29.88
C ARG A 36 -0.17 -5.49 28.71
N GLN A 37 -1.04 -5.41 27.71
CA GLN A 37 -0.98 -6.26 26.53
C GLN A 37 0.25 -5.95 25.67
N LEU A 38 0.64 -4.68 25.51
CA LEU A 38 1.90 -4.35 24.83
C LEU A 38 3.10 -4.95 25.58
N ARG A 39 3.16 -4.77 26.91
CA ARG A 39 4.26 -5.28 27.75
C ARG A 39 4.30 -6.81 27.79
N ALA A 40 3.14 -7.48 27.79
CA ALA A 40 3.04 -8.92 27.93
C ALA A 40 3.09 -9.66 26.58
N GLY A 41 2.55 -9.10 25.51
CA GLY A 41 2.49 -9.73 24.19
C GLY A 41 3.54 -9.19 23.23
N PHE A 42 3.46 -7.90 22.92
CA PHE A 42 4.25 -7.28 21.84
C PHE A 42 5.75 -7.24 22.16
N VAL A 43 6.12 -6.67 23.32
CA VAL A 43 7.53 -6.50 23.76
C VAL A 43 8.33 -7.82 23.75
N PRO A 44 7.87 -8.92 24.36
CA PRO A 44 8.61 -10.18 24.31
C PRO A 44 8.62 -10.80 22.91
N SER A 45 7.54 -10.64 22.13
CA SER A 45 7.50 -11.14 20.75
C SER A 45 8.58 -10.48 19.89
N ILE A 46 8.67 -9.14 19.94
CA ILE A 46 9.68 -8.42 19.16
C ILE A 46 11.10 -8.67 19.69
N ALA A 47 11.28 -8.82 21.00
CA ALA A 47 12.59 -9.16 21.58
C ALA A 47 13.10 -10.52 21.07
N VAL A 48 12.21 -11.53 20.99
CA VAL A 48 12.53 -12.85 20.42
C VAL A 48 12.89 -12.73 18.93
N VAL A 49 12.07 -12.02 18.15
CA VAL A 49 12.33 -11.82 16.72
C VAL A 49 13.66 -11.11 16.48
N ILE A 50 13.97 -10.05 17.23
CA ILE A 50 15.25 -9.33 17.14
C ILE A 50 16.42 -10.26 17.44
N ALA A 51 16.34 -11.07 18.51
CA ALA A 51 17.40 -12.01 18.86
C ALA A 51 17.62 -13.06 17.75
N ILE A 52 16.54 -13.57 17.15
CA ILE A 52 16.60 -14.49 16.00
C ILE A 52 17.26 -13.81 14.81
N PHE A 53 16.81 -12.62 14.43
CA PHE A 53 17.38 -11.88 13.30
C PHE A 53 18.87 -11.61 13.51
N ILE A 54 19.28 -11.12 14.68
CA ILE A 54 20.70 -10.90 14.97
C ILE A 54 21.50 -12.19 14.76
N GLY A 55 21.08 -13.31 15.37
CA GLY A 55 21.77 -14.59 15.23
C GLY A 55 21.86 -15.08 13.78
N LEU A 56 20.76 -14.99 13.03
CA LEU A 56 20.70 -15.43 11.63
C LEU A 56 21.50 -14.52 10.69
N PHE A 57 21.48 -13.20 10.90
CA PHE A 57 22.29 -12.28 10.11
C PHE A 57 23.79 -12.54 10.32
N PHE A 58 24.25 -12.69 11.57
CA PHE A 58 25.64 -13.04 11.85
C PHE A 58 26.06 -14.39 11.25
N GLY A 59 25.17 -15.39 11.30
CA GLY A 59 25.49 -16.75 10.84
C GLY A 59 25.40 -16.94 9.33
N LEU A 60 24.40 -16.35 8.69
CA LEU A 60 23.94 -16.73 7.34
C LEU A 60 24.17 -15.66 6.27
N THR A 61 24.49 -14.42 6.64
CA THR A 61 24.58 -13.31 5.66
C THR A 61 26.01 -12.80 5.48
N GLN A 62 26.29 -12.21 4.32
CA GLN A 62 27.47 -11.40 4.03
C GLN A 62 27.18 -10.42 2.89
N TYR A 63 27.95 -9.35 2.77
CA TYR A 63 27.81 -8.41 1.65
C TYR A 63 28.39 -9.01 0.37
N THR A 64 27.71 -8.74 -0.75
CA THR A 64 28.26 -9.07 -2.07
C THR A 64 29.56 -8.32 -2.30
N GLU A 65 30.62 -9.05 -2.66
CA GLU A 65 31.90 -8.45 -3.06
C GLU A 65 31.79 -7.92 -4.49
N LEU A 66 31.51 -6.62 -4.63
CA LEU A 66 31.47 -5.93 -5.92
C LEU A 66 32.88 -5.38 -6.23
N ALA A 67 33.46 -5.81 -7.34
CA ALA A 67 34.76 -5.36 -7.81
C ALA A 67 34.61 -4.07 -8.66
N ALA A 68 35.06 -4.07 -9.92
CA ALA A 68 34.99 -2.91 -10.79
C ALA A 68 33.55 -2.45 -11.14
N ASN A 69 32.54 -3.27 -10.89
CA ASN A 69 31.13 -3.02 -11.22
C ASN A 69 30.32 -2.40 -10.07
N ALA A 70 30.92 -2.11 -8.91
CA ALA A 70 30.19 -1.61 -7.75
C ALA A 70 29.41 -0.31 -8.04
N GLN A 71 30.01 0.62 -8.78
CA GLN A 71 29.38 1.89 -9.14
C GLN A 71 28.20 1.71 -10.10
N GLU A 72 28.34 0.82 -11.09
CA GLU A 72 27.28 0.50 -12.05
C GLU A 72 26.06 -0.10 -11.34
N GLU A 73 26.27 -1.04 -10.43
CA GLU A 73 25.19 -1.65 -9.64
C GLU A 73 24.43 -0.62 -8.79
N VAL A 74 25.14 0.32 -8.17
CA VAL A 74 24.54 1.41 -7.39
C VAL A 74 23.71 2.32 -8.30
N GLU A 75 24.27 2.80 -9.41
CA GLU A 75 23.57 3.68 -10.36
C GLU A 75 22.34 3.00 -10.97
N ARG A 76 22.43 1.70 -11.21
CA ARG A 76 21.36 0.90 -11.81
C ARG A 76 20.20 0.64 -10.86
N PHE A 77 20.47 0.29 -9.59
CA PHE A 77 19.43 -0.22 -8.69
C PHE A 77 19.08 0.72 -7.54
N TYR A 78 20.00 1.56 -7.05
CA TYR A 78 19.73 2.39 -5.87
C TYR A 78 18.56 3.38 -6.08
N PRO A 79 18.41 4.07 -7.23
CA PRO A 79 17.26 4.94 -7.46
C PRO A 79 15.93 4.18 -7.38
N TYR A 80 15.84 3.00 -7.99
CA TYR A 80 14.65 2.16 -7.92
C TYR A 80 14.40 1.63 -6.51
N LEU A 81 15.44 1.27 -5.76
CA LEU A 81 15.30 0.91 -4.35
C LEU A 81 14.69 2.06 -3.56
N VAL A 82 15.16 3.30 -3.76
CA VAL A 82 14.62 4.48 -3.08
C VAL A 82 13.14 4.67 -3.44
N ASP A 83 12.79 4.62 -4.72
CA ASP A 83 11.41 4.80 -5.20
C ASP A 83 10.46 3.74 -4.60
N VAL A 84 10.84 2.46 -4.64
CA VAL A 84 10.05 1.36 -4.05
C VAL A 84 9.91 1.52 -2.54
N ASN A 85 10.98 1.92 -1.85
CA ASN A 85 10.91 2.19 -0.43
C ASN A 85 9.97 3.36 -0.13
N ILE A 86 10.00 4.45 -0.90
CA ILE A 86 9.06 5.56 -0.73
C ILE A 86 7.60 5.05 -0.83
N MET A 87 7.32 4.15 -1.78
CA MET A 87 6.00 3.52 -1.87
C MET A 87 5.63 2.71 -0.62
N VAL A 88 6.56 1.93 -0.06
CA VAL A 88 6.31 1.11 1.15
C VAL A 88 6.11 1.99 2.39
N TRP A 89 7.03 2.91 2.67
CA TRP A 89 7.04 3.66 3.92
C TRP A 89 6.07 4.85 3.92
N ILE A 90 6.02 5.60 2.81
CA ILE A 90 5.18 6.80 2.68
C ILE A 90 3.89 6.46 1.95
N GLY A 91 3.97 5.77 0.80
CA GLY A 91 2.83 5.43 -0.03
C GLY A 91 1.74 4.68 0.74
N PHE A 92 2.00 3.43 1.11
CA PHE A 92 1.08 2.62 1.91
C PHE A 92 0.79 3.25 3.27
N GLY A 93 1.84 3.72 3.97
CA GLY A 93 1.72 4.30 5.31
C GLY A 93 0.71 5.45 5.38
N PHE A 94 0.82 6.43 4.48
CA PHE A 94 -0.13 7.55 4.44
C PHE A 94 -1.46 7.17 3.81
N LEU A 95 -1.51 6.32 2.78
CA LEU A 95 -2.78 5.90 2.16
C LEU A 95 -3.76 5.36 3.22
N MET A 96 -3.25 4.60 4.19
CA MET A 96 -4.04 4.01 5.26
C MET A 96 -4.47 4.99 6.38
N THR A 97 -4.06 6.27 6.33
CA THR A 97 -4.40 7.29 7.34
C THR A 97 -5.79 7.90 7.20
N PHE A 98 -6.58 7.45 6.21
CA PHE A 98 -7.93 7.95 5.95
C PHE A 98 -8.85 7.82 7.18
N MET A 99 -8.64 6.80 8.03
CA MET A 99 -9.42 6.60 9.25
C MET A 99 -9.16 7.72 10.27
N ARG A 100 -10.23 8.46 10.62
CA ARG A 100 -10.16 9.66 11.46
C ARG A 100 -9.58 9.45 12.88
N ARG A 101 -9.57 8.21 13.39
CA ARG A 101 -9.11 7.84 14.74
C ARG A 101 -7.97 6.83 14.76
N TYR A 102 -7.38 6.50 13.60
CA TYR A 102 -6.35 5.45 13.49
C TYR A 102 -5.10 5.92 12.74
N GLY A 103 -4.86 7.23 12.68
CA GLY A 103 -3.78 7.83 11.91
C GLY A 103 -2.39 7.47 12.45
N TYR A 104 -2.21 7.41 13.77
CA TYR A 104 -0.90 7.08 14.37
C TYR A 104 -0.56 5.62 14.11
N SER A 105 -1.51 4.73 14.39
CA SER A 105 -1.34 3.30 14.15
C SER A 105 -1.12 3.01 12.67
N ALA A 106 -1.84 3.67 11.75
CA ALA A 106 -1.65 3.49 10.31
C ALA A 106 -0.19 3.72 9.89
N VAL A 107 0.38 4.90 10.16
CA VAL A 107 1.75 5.22 9.72
C VAL A 107 2.81 4.47 10.52
N ALA A 108 2.68 4.39 11.84
CA ALA A 108 3.74 3.87 12.69
C ALA A 108 3.77 2.34 12.72
N LEU A 109 2.61 1.66 12.64
CA LEU A 109 2.58 0.21 12.49
C LEU A 109 2.94 -0.21 11.07
N ASN A 110 2.63 0.59 10.03
CA ASN A 110 3.17 0.38 8.68
C ASN A 110 4.69 0.42 8.71
N TYR A 111 5.27 1.44 9.36
CA TYR A 111 6.72 1.54 9.53
C TYR A 111 7.30 0.33 10.27
N PHE A 112 6.78 0.00 11.45
CA PHE A 112 7.23 -1.16 12.20
C PHE A 112 7.14 -2.47 11.40
N ALA A 113 5.99 -2.74 10.79
CA ALA A 113 5.75 -3.98 10.06
C ALA A 113 6.57 -4.08 8.78
N SER A 114 6.76 -2.97 8.07
CA SER A 114 7.65 -2.93 6.90
C SER A 114 9.08 -3.26 7.30
N ALA A 115 9.59 -2.72 8.41
CA ALA A 115 10.94 -3.04 8.89
C ALA A 115 11.09 -4.51 9.30
N LEU A 116 10.10 -5.06 10.00
CA LEU A 116 10.03 -6.48 10.36
C LEU A 116 10.15 -7.36 9.11
N MET A 117 9.27 -7.13 8.13
CA MET A 117 9.19 -7.93 6.92
C MET A 117 10.42 -7.77 6.05
N PHE A 118 11.00 -6.57 5.96
CA PHE A 118 12.20 -6.33 5.17
C PHE A 118 13.38 -7.16 5.70
N LEU A 119 13.60 -7.15 7.02
CA LEU A 119 14.67 -7.93 7.65
C LEU A 119 14.45 -9.44 7.47
N GLU A 120 13.22 -9.91 7.61
CA GLU A 120 12.90 -11.32 7.40
C GLU A 120 13.04 -11.73 5.92
N ALA A 121 12.64 -10.85 5.00
CA ALA A 121 12.71 -11.11 3.57
C ALA A 121 14.15 -11.29 3.09
N ILE A 122 15.12 -10.54 3.65
CA ILE A 122 16.54 -10.75 3.37
C ILE A 122 16.94 -12.20 3.65
N LEU A 123 16.46 -12.75 4.77
CA LEU A 123 16.74 -14.13 5.15
C LEU A 123 15.97 -15.13 4.29
N MET A 124 14.66 -14.94 4.12
CA MET A 124 13.79 -15.94 3.48
C MET A 124 13.89 -15.94 1.95
N ILE A 125 13.87 -14.77 1.31
CA ILE A 125 14.06 -14.63 -0.14
C ILE A 125 15.52 -14.97 -0.47
N GLY A 126 16.47 -14.42 0.29
CA GLY A 126 17.89 -14.73 0.12
C GLY A 126 18.19 -16.22 0.24
N ALA A 127 17.63 -16.91 1.24
CA ALA A 127 17.80 -18.36 1.38
C ALA A 127 17.13 -19.13 0.22
N THR A 128 15.92 -18.74 -0.19
CA THR A 128 15.20 -19.43 -1.26
C THR A 128 15.93 -19.28 -2.59
N GLN A 129 16.26 -18.05 -2.98
CA GLN A 129 16.94 -17.75 -4.24
C GLN A 129 18.39 -18.25 -4.24
N GLN A 130 19.16 -18.05 -3.16
CA GLN A 130 20.61 -18.22 -3.21
C GLN A 130 21.12 -19.52 -2.56
N VAL A 131 20.39 -20.12 -1.63
CA VAL A 131 20.86 -21.28 -0.86
C VAL A 131 20.14 -22.56 -1.29
N PHE A 132 18.81 -22.54 -1.30
CA PHE A 132 18.03 -23.76 -1.50
C PHE A 132 17.74 -24.10 -2.97
N TRP A 133 17.43 -23.10 -3.82
CA TRP A 133 17.07 -23.35 -5.21
C TRP A 133 18.14 -22.96 -6.22
N ASN A 134 18.53 -21.68 -6.30
CA ASN A 134 19.14 -21.19 -7.55
C ASN A 134 20.65 -21.00 -7.52
N LEU A 135 21.35 -21.11 -6.38
CA LEU A 135 22.82 -20.91 -6.36
C LEU A 135 23.60 -21.81 -5.39
N HIS A 136 22.93 -22.58 -4.52
CA HIS A 136 23.55 -23.47 -3.53
C HIS A 136 24.71 -22.82 -2.73
N ARG A 137 24.61 -21.51 -2.47
CA ARG A 137 25.60 -20.78 -1.70
C ARG A 137 25.56 -21.20 -0.24
N THR A 138 26.69 -21.07 0.44
CA THR A 138 26.79 -21.31 1.88
C THR A 138 26.29 -20.14 2.73
N LYS A 139 26.23 -18.94 2.15
CA LYS A 139 25.74 -17.71 2.77
C LYS A 139 24.94 -16.87 1.78
N ILE A 140 23.98 -16.13 2.32
CA ILE A 140 23.16 -15.14 1.62
C ILE A 140 24.01 -13.90 1.36
N GLN A 141 24.09 -13.53 0.09
CA GLN A 141 24.76 -12.34 -0.40
C GLN A 141 23.77 -11.18 -0.43
N ILE A 142 24.09 -10.11 0.31
CA ILE A 142 23.28 -8.90 0.34
C ILE A 142 23.77 -7.95 -0.76
N ASP A 143 22.94 -7.78 -1.78
CA ASP A 143 23.06 -6.77 -2.84
C ASP A 143 21.77 -5.94 -2.97
N ILE A 144 21.82 -4.88 -3.78
CA ILE A 144 20.71 -3.93 -3.92
C ILE A 144 19.49 -4.59 -4.59
N ALA A 145 19.69 -5.52 -5.52
CA ALA A 145 18.60 -6.26 -6.16
C ALA A 145 17.81 -7.10 -5.14
N LEU A 146 18.50 -7.80 -4.23
CA LEU A 146 17.85 -8.50 -3.12
C LEU A 146 17.08 -7.52 -2.23
N LEU A 147 17.64 -6.33 -1.94
CA LEU A 147 16.93 -5.33 -1.14
C LEU A 147 15.65 -4.81 -1.84
N ILE A 148 15.63 -4.73 -3.18
CA ILE A 148 14.42 -4.40 -3.94
C ILE A 148 13.38 -5.52 -3.78
N ASP A 149 13.78 -6.79 -3.92
CA ASP A 149 12.90 -7.94 -3.68
C ASP A 149 12.33 -7.95 -2.25
N CYS A 150 13.14 -7.56 -1.25
CA CYS A 150 12.70 -7.43 0.14
C CYS A 150 11.66 -6.32 0.30
N ALA A 151 11.84 -5.20 -0.40
CA ALA A 151 10.88 -4.11 -0.41
C ALA A 151 9.55 -4.52 -1.08
N PHE A 152 9.60 -5.35 -2.13
CA PHE A 152 8.42 -5.94 -2.76
C PHE A 152 7.67 -6.88 -1.81
N CYS A 153 8.37 -7.71 -1.04
CA CYS A 153 7.76 -8.53 0.00
C CYS A 153 7.08 -7.68 1.08
N ALA A 154 7.73 -6.61 1.55
CA ALA A 154 7.14 -5.68 2.49
C ALA A 154 5.89 -5.00 1.91
N ALA A 155 5.90 -4.60 0.63
CA ALA A 155 4.73 -4.07 -0.06
C ALA A 155 3.55 -5.07 -0.05
N SER A 156 3.81 -6.35 -0.34
CA SER A 156 2.78 -7.41 -0.25
C SER A 156 2.21 -7.53 1.16
N GLY A 157 3.05 -7.35 2.18
CA GLY A 157 2.63 -7.26 3.58
C GLY A 157 1.74 -6.07 3.88
N MET A 158 2.04 -4.90 3.33
CA MET A 158 1.24 -3.69 3.57
C MET A 158 -0.12 -3.78 2.90
N ILE A 159 -0.23 -4.52 1.78
CA ILE A 159 -1.52 -4.92 1.21
C ILE A 159 -2.30 -5.80 2.20
N ALA A 160 -1.66 -6.82 2.78
CA ALA A 160 -2.31 -7.66 3.77
C ALA A 160 -2.73 -6.87 5.03
N PHE A 161 -1.88 -5.95 5.48
CA PHE A 161 -2.16 -5.04 6.59
C PHE A 161 -3.40 -4.19 6.29
N GLY A 162 -3.54 -3.65 5.08
CA GLY A 162 -4.73 -2.88 4.67
C GLY A 162 -6.05 -3.65 4.82
N ALA A 163 -6.06 -4.98 4.74
CA ALA A 163 -7.26 -5.77 5.00
C ALA A 163 -7.62 -5.83 6.50
N ILE A 164 -6.62 -5.89 7.39
CA ILE A 164 -6.79 -6.14 8.84
C ILE A 164 -6.62 -4.90 9.72
N ILE A 165 -6.17 -3.78 9.15
CA ILE A 165 -5.89 -2.54 9.86
C ILE A 165 -7.12 -2.06 10.64
N GLY A 166 -6.89 -1.55 11.85
CA GLY A 166 -7.94 -1.13 12.78
C GLY A 166 -8.61 -2.24 13.56
N LYS A 167 -8.30 -3.52 13.27
CA LYS A 167 -8.93 -4.70 13.88
C LYS A 167 -7.96 -5.65 14.56
N ALA A 168 -6.70 -5.63 14.14
CA ALA A 168 -5.64 -6.42 14.74
C ALA A 168 -4.91 -5.62 15.83
N THR A 169 -4.46 -6.32 16.86
CA THR A 169 -3.53 -5.77 17.86
C THR A 169 -2.10 -5.74 17.29
N PRO A 170 -1.17 -4.92 17.84
CA PRO A 170 0.22 -4.90 17.37
C PRO A 170 0.92 -6.26 17.42
N THR A 171 0.63 -7.09 18.44
CA THR A 171 1.15 -8.46 18.54
C THR A 171 0.61 -9.36 17.42
N GLN A 172 -0.67 -9.25 17.10
CA GLN A 172 -1.27 -10.02 16.00
C GLN A 172 -0.71 -9.60 14.65
N LEU A 173 -0.55 -8.29 14.43
CA LEU A 173 0.07 -7.75 13.21
C LEU A 173 1.49 -8.29 13.02
N LEU A 174 2.32 -8.24 14.07
CA LEU A 174 3.69 -8.76 14.06
C LEU A 174 3.72 -10.22 13.58
N TRP A 175 3.01 -11.12 14.26
CA TRP A 175 3.08 -12.53 13.93
C TRP A 175 2.41 -12.87 12.60
N LEU A 176 1.31 -12.21 12.27
CA LEU A 176 0.62 -12.46 11.00
C LEU A 176 1.52 -12.13 9.81
N LEU A 177 2.24 -11.01 9.88
CA LEU A 177 3.12 -10.58 8.80
C LEU A 177 4.46 -11.31 8.81
N PHE A 178 4.96 -11.71 9.99
CA PHE A 178 6.11 -12.60 10.10
C PHE A 178 5.87 -13.91 9.33
N TRP A 179 4.76 -14.61 9.62
CA TRP A 179 4.44 -15.87 8.94
C TRP A 179 4.08 -15.71 7.46
N GLN A 180 3.76 -14.50 7.00
CA GLN A 180 3.52 -14.22 5.59
C GLN A 180 4.81 -14.33 4.76
N VAL A 181 5.95 -13.90 5.29
CA VAL A 181 7.22 -13.77 4.53
C VAL A 181 7.73 -15.11 3.98
N PRO A 182 7.78 -16.22 4.76
CA PRO A 182 8.13 -17.54 4.23
C PRO A 182 7.23 -18.01 3.09
N LEU A 183 5.92 -17.76 3.20
CA LEU A 183 4.94 -18.14 2.19
C LEU A 183 5.08 -17.30 0.92
N TYR A 184 5.35 -16.00 1.09
CA TYR A 184 5.66 -15.10 -0.03
C TYR A 184 6.90 -15.58 -0.78
N ALA A 185 8.00 -15.87 -0.06
CA ALA A 185 9.25 -16.31 -0.68
C ALA A 185 9.08 -17.63 -1.47
N LEU A 186 8.35 -18.60 -0.89
CA LEU A 186 7.97 -19.83 -1.59
C LEU A 186 7.12 -19.53 -2.83
N ASN A 187 6.11 -18.68 -2.70
CA ASN A 187 5.23 -18.33 -3.81
C ASN A 187 6.00 -17.65 -4.95
N GLN A 188 6.88 -16.70 -4.63
CA GLN A 188 7.75 -16.03 -5.59
C GLN A 188 8.60 -17.05 -6.36
N GLN A 189 9.23 -18.00 -5.66
CA GLN A 189 10.03 -19.04 -6.30
C GLN A 189 9.20 -19.93 -7.23
N LEU A 190 7.99 -20.29 -6.85
CA LEU A 190 7.09 -21.06 -7.69
C LEU A 190 6.67 -20.27 -8.94
N VAL A 191 6.22 -19.03 -8.77
CA VAL A 191 5.70 -18.21 -9.87
C VAL A 191 6.80 -17.86 -10.87
N ILE A 192 7.93 -17.32 -10.40
CA ILE A 192 8.98 -16.77 -11.27
C ILE A 192 9.89 -17.87 -11.83
N HIS A 193 10.31 -18.83 -11.01
CA HIS A 193 11.35 -19.79 -11.42
C HIS A 193 10.80 -21.18 -11.79
N THR A 194 9.66 -21.59 -11.23
CA THR A 194 9.09 -22.92 -11.52
C THR A 194 8.08 -22.86 -12.66
N PHE A 195 7.08 -21.98 -12.55
CA PHE A 195 6.05 -21.80 -13.58
C PHE A 195 6.49 -20.86 -14.69
N LYS A 196 7.53 -20.06 -14.44
CA LYS A 196 8.01 -19.01 -15.35
C LYS A 196 6.88 -18.13 -15.86
N ALA A 197 6.05 -17.67 -14.93
CA ALA A 197 5.03 -16.70 -15.24
C ALA A 197 5.68 -15.32 -15.45
N LEU A 198 5.15 -14.56 -16.42
CA LEU A 198 5.47 -13.15 -16.60
C LEU A 198 4.87 -12.38 -15.44
N ASP A 199 5.71 -11.83 -14.56
CA ASP A 199 5.24 -11.08 -13.39
C ASP A 199 6.24 -10.04 -12.88
N MET A 200 6.85 -9.27 -13.80
CA MET A 200 7.92 -8.32 -13.47
C MET A 200 7.48 -7.27 -12.43
N GLY A 201 6.27 -6.73 -12.54
CA GLY A 201 5.70 -5.79 -11.57
C GLY A 201 4.96 -6.43 -10.39
N GLY A 202 5.00 -7.75 -10.24
CA GLY A 202 4.42 -8.45 -9.09
C GLY A 202 2.89 -8.40 -8.99
N THR A 203 2.18 -8.32 -10.12
CA THR A 203 0.72 -8.48 -10.16
C THR A 203 0.29 -9.77 -9.45
N ILE A 204 0.99 -10.87 -9.67
CA ILE A 204 0.70 -12.17 -9.06
C ILE A 204 1.38 -12.27 -7.68
N VAL A 205 2.71 -12.20 -7.65
CA VAL A 205 3.52 -12.47 -6.45
C VAL A 205 3.28 -11.48 -5.33
N ILE A 206 3.03 -10.20 -5.63
CA ILE A 206 2.87 -9.14 -4.62
C ILE A 206 1.38 -8.89 -4.36
N HIS A 207 0.65 -8.47 -5.39
CA HIS A 207 -0.69 -7.93 -5.24
C HIS A 207 -1.75 -9.01 -5.04
N LEU A 208 -1.77 -10.04 -5.89
CA LEU A 208 -2.70 -11.16 -5.74
C LEU A 208 -2.46 -11.88 -4.41
N PHE A 209 -1.20 -12.21 -4.13
CA PHE A 209 -0.82 -12.87 -2.88
C PHE A 209 -1.22 -12.05 -1.64
N GLY A 210 -0.76 -10.80 -1.54
CA GLY A 210 -0.97 -9.95 -0.37
C GLY A 210 -2.45 -9.67 -0.11
N ALA A 211 -3.23 -9.42 -1.17
CA ALA A 211 -4.66 -9.16 -1.04
C ALA A 211 -5.40 -10.37 -0.48
N TYR A 212 -5.23 -11.54 -1.08
CA TYR A 212 -5.97 -12.73 -0.67
C TYR A 212 -5.47 -13.32 0.66
N TYR A 213 -4.19 -13.14 1.01
CA TYR A 213 -3.68 -13.47 2.34
C TYR A 213 -4.31 -12.57 3.41
N GLY A 214 -4.31 -11.25 3.19
CA GLY A 214 -4.92 -10.29 4.11
C GLY A 214 -6.43 -10.48 4.28
N LEU A 215 -7.16 -10.70 3.19
CA LEU A 215 -8.61 -10.94 3.22
C LEU A 215 -8.96 -12.21 3.99
N ALA A 216 -8.23 -13.30 3.75
CA ALA A 216 -8.40 -14.56 4.47
C ALA A 216 -8.10 -14.41 5.97
N ALA A 217 -7.02 -13.70 6.33
CA ALA A 217 -6.69 -13.40 7.71
C ALA A 217 -7.75 -12.51 8.38
N SER A 218 -8.24 -11.51 7.65
CA SER A 218 -9.28 -10.60 8.10
C SER A 218 -10.58 -11.33 8.43
N LEU A 219 -11.00 -12.28 7.59
CA LEU A 219 -12.18 -13.10 7.86
C LEU A 219 -12.08 -13.83 9.20
N MET A 220 -10.89 -14.32 9.56
CA MET A 220 -10.66 -15.01 10.84
C MET A 220 -10.66 -14.06 12.04
N ILE A 221 -9.99 -12.90 11.91
CA ILE A 221 -9.89 -11.89 12.96
C ILE A 221 -11.26 -11.22 13.22
N SER A 222 -12.00 -10.93 12.15
CA SER A 222 -13.31 -10.27 12.22
C SER A 222 -14.45 -11.21 12.61
N ARG A 223 -14.29 -12.54 12.56
CA ARG A 223 -15.38 -13.52 12.81
C ARG A 223 -16.10 -13.34 14.15
N LYS A 224 -15.42 -12.82 15.17
CA LYS A 224 -15.98 -12.60 16.52
C LYS A 224 -16.40 -11.15 16.78
N GLN A 225 -16.23 -10.26 15.80
CA GLN A 225 -16.63 -8.86 15.95
C GLN A 225 -18.16 -8.76 15.83
N PRO A 226 -18.85 -8.08 16.76
CA PRO A 226 -20.31 -8.00 16.75
C PRO A 226 -20.87 -7.01 15.72
N LEU A 227 -20.01 -6.21 15.08
CA LEU A 227 -20.35 -5.34 13.96
C LEU A 227 -19.62 -5.83 12.71
N HIS A 228 -20.29 -5.74 11.56
CA HIS A 228 -19.62 -5.81 10.27
C HIS A 228 -18.63 -4.64 10.14
N GLY A 229 -17.54 -4.84 9.39
CA GLY A 229 -16.41 -3.91 9.41
C GLY A 229 -16.79 -2.51 8.94
N LEU A 230 -17.72 -2.40 7.99
CA LEU A 230 -18.19 -1.12 7.45
C LEU A 230 -19.20 -0.40 8.35
N ASP A 231 -19.82 -1.10 9.30
CA ASP A 231 -20.84 -0.52 10.18
C ASP A 231 -20.21 0.21 11.39
N ASN A 232 -18.88 0.13 11.55
CA ASN A 232 -18.20 0.85 12.62
C ASN A 232 -18.04 2.34 12.27
N PRO A 233 -18.56 3.29 13.07
CA PRO A 233 -18.50 4.73 12.81
C PRO A 233 -17.09 5.34 12.87
N LYS A 234 -16.07 4.56 13.23
CA LYS A 234 -14.66 4.96 13.20
C LYS A 234 -13.89 4.39 12.01
N ASN A 235 -14.46 3.43 11.31
CA ASN A 235 -13.99 3.01 9.98
C ASN A 235 -14.50 4.00 8.93
N SER A 236 -14.14 5.27 9.08
CA SER A 236 -14.61 6.37 8.24
C SER A 236 -13.55 7.45 8.05
N GLY A 237 -13.56 8.03 6.85
CA GLY A 237 -12.78 9.21 6.48
C GLY A 237 -13.12 10.45 7.31
N ALA A 238 -12.20 11.41 7.32
CA ALA A 238 -12.45 12.80 7.68
C ALA A 238 -11.62 13.69 6.75
N TYR A 239 -12.07 14.94 6.50
CA TYR A 239 -11.47 15.78 5.45
C TYR A 239 -9.94 15.89 5.49
N LEU A 240 -9.36 16.14 6.67
CA LEU A 240 -7.90 16.22 6.81
C LEU A 240 -7.22 14.86 6.66
N ASN A 241 -7.82 13.80 7.19
CA ASN A 241 -7.32 12.43 7.03
C ASN A 241 -7.35 11.98 5.56
N ASP A 242 -8.37 12.38 4.81
CA ASP A 242 -8.47 12.10 3.38
C ASP A 242 -7.40 12.84 2.58
N ILE A 243 -7.07 14.08 2.98
CA ILE A 243 -5.93 14.82 2.41
C ILE A 243 -4.61 14.13 2.73
N PHE A 244 -4.39 13.67 3.97
CA PHE A 244 -3.19 12.91 4.33
C PHE A 244 -3.11 11.58 3.55
N SER A 245 -4.23 10.88 3.37
CA SER A 245 -4.30 9.66 2.56
C SER A 245 -3.96 9.90 1.08
N MET A 246 -4.33 11.06 0.55
CA MET A 246 -3.92 11.46 -0.81
C MET A 246 -2.41 11.62 -0.97
N ILE A 247 -1.65 11.96 0.09
CA ILE A 247 -0.19 11.96 0.03
C ILE A 247 0.30 10.56 -0.35
N GLY A 248 -0.17 9.53 0.38
CA GLY A 248 0.16 8.15 0.08
C GLY A 248 -0.22 7.74 -1.34
N THR A 249 -1.44 8.11 -1.77
CA THR A 249 -1.93 7.87 -3.14
C THR A 249 -0.99 8.43 -4.20
N ILE A 250 -0.59 9.70 -4.06
CA ILE A 250 0.24 10.39 -5.06
C ILE A 250 1.65 9.78 -5.11
N PHE A 251 2.23 9.45 -3.95
CA PHE A 251 3.54 8.80 -3.90
C PHE A 251 3.51 7.40 -4.53
N LEU A 252 2.44 6.62 -4.30
CA LEU A 252 2.24 5.35 -4.99
C LEU A 252 2.11 5.55 -6.50
N PHE A 253 1.29 6.51 -6.94
CA PHE A 253 1.07 6.79 -8.36
C PHE A 253 2.37 7.17 -9.09
N ILE A 254 3.15 8.10 -8.53
CA ILE A 254 4.36 8.64 -9.16
C ILE A 254 5.44 7.56 -9.31
N TYR A 255 5.63 6.73 -8.27
CA TYR A 255 6.72 5.76 -8.22
C TYR A 255 6.36 4.36 -8.71
N TRP A 256 5.09 4.09 -9.04
CA TRP A 256 4.69 2.79 -9.59
C TRP A 256 5.43 2.39 -10.89
N PRO A 257 5.72 3.30 -11.84
CA PRO A 257 6.54 2.94 -13.01
C PRO A 257 7.92 2.41 -12.61
N SER A 258 8.54 2.98 -11.57
CA SER A 258 9.78 2.46 -10.97
C SER A 258 9.56 1.09 -10.33
N PHE A 259 8.47 0.93 -9.57
CA PHE A 259 8.10 -0.35 -8.96
C PHE A 259 7.98 -1.49 -9.97
N ASN A 260 7.24 -1.26 -11.07
CA ASN A 260 7.05 -2.27 -12.11
C ASN A 260 8.31 -2.52 -12.97
N GLY A 261 9.28 -1.59 -12.98
CA GLY A 261 10.48 -1.65 -13.81
C GLY A 261 11.80 -1.86 -13.06
N ALA A 262 11.77 -2.00 -11.73
CA ALA A 262 12.97 -1.96 -10.88
C ALA A 262 13.99 -3.04 -11.23
N LEU A 263 13.52 -4.26 -11.51
CA LEU A 263 14.34 -5.42 -11.84
C LEU A 263 14.33 -5.76 -13.34
N ALA A 264 13.77 -4.88 -14.19
CA ALA A 264 13.59 -5.11 -15.62
C ALA A 264 14.77 -4.63 -16.50
N SER A 265 15.84 -4.12 -15.89
CA SER A 265 17.03 -3.64 -16.62
C SER A 265 18.00 -4.78 -16.96
N VAL A 266 18.94 -4.53 -17.87
CA VAL A 266 20.06 -5.42 -18.21
C VAL A 266 21.38 -4.74 -17.82
N SER A 267 22.31 -5.46 -17.20
CA SER A 267 23.66 -4.94 -16.87
C SER A 267 24.47 -4.71 -18.15
N ALA A 268 25.41 -3.77 -18.14
CA ALA A 268 26.31 -3.51 -19.26
C ALA A 268 27.06 -4.77 -19.70
N GLY A 269 27.55 -5.57 -18.75
CA GLY A 269 28.27 -6.82 -19.04
C GLY A 269 27.45 -7.93 -19.71
N HIS A 270 26.13 -7.83 -19.73
CA HIS A 270 25.23 -8.81 -20.39
C HIS A 270 24.44 -8.17 -21.55
N MET A 271 24.79 -6.95 -21.96
CA MET A 271 24.04 -6.22 -22.98
C MET A 271 24.13 -6.89 -24.35
N ASP A 272 25.30 -7.43 -24.71
CA ASP A 272 25.53 -8.07 -26.00
C ASP A 272 24.79 -9.41 -26.14
N GLU A 273 24.54 -10.10 -25.02
CA GLU A 273 23.84 -11.39 -24.97
C GLU A 273 22.31 -11.22 -24.82
N ALA A 274 21.84 -10.03 -24.43
CA ALA A 274 20.44 -9.78 -24.19
C ALA A 274 19.63 -9.70 -25.49
N THR A 275 18.44 -10.30 -25.49
CA THR A 275 17.46 -10.13 -26.57
C THR A 275 16.96 -8.69 -26.61
N GLU A 276 16.44 -8.26 -27.76
CA GLU A 276 15.82 -6.93 -27.91
C GLU A 276 14.63 -6.74 -26.96
N ALA A 277 13.94 -7.82 -26.61
CA ALA A 277 12.90 -7.81 -25.59
C ALA A 277 13.44 -7.44 -24.21
N LYS A 278 14.54 -8.07 -23.77
CA LYS A 278 15.18 -7.79 -22.48
C LYS A 278 15.73 -6.36 -22.42
N LYS A 279 16.36 -5.90 -23.51
CA LYS A 279 16.87 -4.51 -23.60
C LYS A 279 15.75 -3.47 -23.48
N ALA A 280 14.59 -3.76 -24.06
CA ALA A 280 13.43 -2.86 -24.02
C ALA A 280 12.57 -3.00 -22.75
N ALA A 281 12.77 -4.04 -21.93
CA ALA A 281 11.86 -4.42 -20.86
C ALA A 281 11.64 -3.31 -19.82
N GLN A 282 12.69 -2.64 -19.35
CA GLN A 282 12.55 -1.54 -18.39
C GLN A 282 11.82 -0.34 -18.99
N PHE A 283 12.15 0.06 -20.22
CA PHE A 283 11.46 1.14 -20.92
C PHE A 283 9.97 0.85 -21.08
N LEU A 284 9.62 -0.35 -21.56
CA LEU A 284 8.24 -0.79 -21.72
C LEU A 284 7.51 -0.80 -20.38
N SER A 285 8.17 -1.31 -19.32
CA SER A 285 7.60 -1.37 -17.97
C SER A 285 7.19 0.01 -17.47
N ILE A 286 8.06 1.00 -17.62
CA ILE A 286 7.80 2.38 -17.19
C ILE A 286 6.64 2.99 -17.99
N VAL A 287 6.71 2.92 -19.32
CA VAL A 287 5.74 3.61 -20.20
C VAL A 287 4.36 2.95 -20.15
N ASN A 288 4.29 1.62 -20.20
CA ASN A 288 3.02 0.89 -20.11
C ASN A 288 2.34 1.15 -18.76
N THR A 289 3.12 1.13 -17.67
CA THR A 289 2.59 1.36 -16.31
C THR A 289 2.04 2.78 -16.18
N LEU A 290 2.77 3.79 -16.65
CA LEU A 290 2.32 5.18 -16.57
C LEU A 290 1.04 5.41 -17.38
N LEU A 291 0.96 4.89 -18.61
CA LEU A 291 -0.25 5.01 -19.43
C LEU A 291 -1.46 4.31 -18.80
N SER A 292 -1.25 3.13 -18.21
CA SER A 292 -2.29 2.42 -17.47
C SER A 292 -2.76 3.21 -16.24
N LEU A 293 -1.85 3.81 -15.47
CA LEU A 293 -2.20 4.64 -14.32
C LEU A 293 -2.98 5.89 -14.71
N LEU A 294 -2.57 6.59 -15.77
CA LEU A 294 -3.30 7.74 -16.30
C LEU A 294 -4.71 7.33 -16.76
N GLY A 295 -4.84 6.18 -17.42
CA GLY A 295 -6.14 5.61 -17.79
C GLY A 295 -7.02 5.33 -16.56
N ALA A 296 -6.48 4.68 -15.54
CA ALA A 296 -7.19 4.43 -14.29
C ALA A 296 -7.62 5.74 -13.62
N GLY A 297 -6.74 6.73 -13.53
CA GLY A 297 -7.03 8.07 -13.03
C GLY A 297 -8.27 8.68 -13.69
N LEU A 298 -8.29 8.76 -15.02
CA LEU A 298 -9.42 9.33 -15.76
C LEU A 298 -10.72 8.52 -15.55
N SER A 299 -10.63 7.20 -15.64
CA SER A 299 -11.83 6.35 -15.49
C SER A 299 -12.42 6.45 -14.09
N VAL A 300 -11.60 6.53 -13.05
CA VAL A 300 -12.07 6.53 -11.66
C VAL A 300 -12.87 7.78 -11.34
N PHE A 301 -12.42 8.96 -11.78
CA PHE A 301 -13.22 10.18 -11.63
C PHE A 301 -14.57 10.07 -12.36
N ALA A 302 -14.55 9.57 -13.61
CA ALA A 302 -15.77 9.38 -14.39
C ALA A 302 -16.74 8.37 -13.72
N THR A 303 -16.25 7.18 -13.36
CA THR A 303 -17.06 6.13 -12.74
C THR A 303 -17.56 6.55 -11.35
N SER A 304 -16.73 7.23 -10.54
CA SER A 304 -17.10 7.72 -9.22
C SER A 304 -18.27 8.71 -9.28
N ALA A 305 -18.22 9.68 -10.19
CA ALA A 305 -19.34 10.59 -10.43
C ALA A 305 -20.57 9.88 -11.02
N LEU A 306 -20.38 8.91 -11.92
CA LEU A 306 -21.48 8.17 -12.53
C LEU A 306 -22.29 7.37 -11.52
N VAL A 307 -21.63 6.69 -10.58
CA VAL A 307 -22.30 5.80 -9.61
C VAL A 307 -22.71 6.48 -8.32
N GLY A 308 -22.01 7.56 -7.93
CA GLY A 308 -22.25 8.26 -6.67
C GLY A 308 -22.84 9.66 -6.81
N GLY A 309 -22.95 10.21 -8.03
CA GLY A 309 -23.39 11.59 -8.28
C GLY A 309 -22.39 12.68 -7.86
N ARG A 310 -21.36 12.34 -7.07
CA ARG A 310 -20.24 13.18 -6.63
C ARG A 310 -18.98 12.33 -6.55
N PHE A 311 -17.81 12.96 -6.57
CA PHE A 311 -16.55 12.25 -6.35
C PHE A 311 -16.44 11.77 -4.90
N ASN A 312 -16.15 10.48 -4.72
CA ASN A 312 -15.84 9.87 -3.44
C ASN A 312 -14.32 9.73 -3.26
N MET A 313 -13.78 10.26 -2.16
CA MET A 313 -12.34 10.22 -1.87
C MET A 313 -11.77 8.81 -1.74
N VAL A 314 -12.54 7.82 -1.24
CA VAL A 314 -12.09 6.43 -1.18
C VAL A 314 -11.85 5.87 -2.58
N HIS A 315 -12.70 6.22 -3.55
CA HIS A 315 -12.49 5.83 -4.95
C HIS A 315 -11.23 6.48 -5.51
N ILE A 316 -11.04 7.79 -5.28
CA ILE A 316 -9.90 8.54 -5.81
C ILE A 316 -8.57 8.07 -5.20
N GLN A 317 -8.52 7.89 -3.88
CA GLN A 317 -7.31 7.46 -3.16
C GLN A 317 -6.85 6.06 -3.58
N ASN A 318 -7.80 5.15 -3.84
CA ASN A 318 -7.47 3.75 -4.07
C ASN A 318 -7.57 3.39 -5.55
N SER A 319 -8.73 3.57 -6.19
CA SER A 319 -8.98 2.99 -7.51
C SER A 319 -8.16 3.61 -8.63
N THR A 320 -7.64 4.83 -8.45
CA THR A 320 -6.72 5.47 -9.43
C THR A 320 -5.40 4.71 -9.57
N LEU A 321 -5.06 3.88 -8.60
CA LEU A 321 -3.86 3.07 -8.54
C LEU A 321 -4.03 1.69 -9.19
N ALA A 322 -5.28 1.27 -9.46
CA ALA A 322 -5.59 -0.06 -10.00
C ALA A 322 -4.93 -0.35 -11.36
N GLY A 323 -4.64 0.69 -12.16
CA GLY A 323 -3.92 0.56 -13.42
C GLY A 323 -2.48 0.10 -13.24
N GLY A 324 -1.81 0.49 -12.15
CA GLY A 324 -0.45 0.04 -11.83
C GLY A 324 -0.41 -1.45 -11.50
N VAL A 325 -1.35 -1.91 -10.69
CA VAL A 325 -1.54 -3.34 -10.34
C VAL A 325 -1.86 -4.17 -11.57
N ALA A 326 -2.83 -3.76 -12.39
CA ALA A 326 -3.28 -4.53 -13.54
C ALA A 326 -2.24 -4.60 -14.67
N MET A 327 -1.31 -3.65 -14.74
CA MET A 327 -0.26 -3.66 -15.75
C MET A 327 0.97 -4.50 -15.35
N GLY A 328 1.21 -4.73 -14.07
CA GLY A 328 2.49 -5.28 -13.56
C GLY A 328 2.96 -6.58 -14.22
N ALA A 329 2.09 -7.55 -14.50
CA ALA A 329 2.47 -8.80 -15.15
C ALA A 329 2.81 -8.64 -16.63
N ALA A 330 2.16 -7.67 -17.31
CA ALA A 330 2.32 -7.42 -18.73
C ALA A 330 3.25 -6.24 -19.04
N CYS A 331 3.84 -5.60 -18.01
CA CYS A 331 4.49 -4.29 -18.15
C CYS A 331 5.69 -4.33 -19.11
N THR A 332 6.41 -5.44 -19.19
CA THR A 332 7.57 -5.66 -20.08
C THR A 332 7.19 -6.03 -21.52
N MET A 333 5.90 -6.28 -21.80
CA MET A 333 5.44 -6.75 -23.11
C MET A 333 5.25 -5.60 -24.09
N ARG A 334 5.37 -5.87 -25.40
CA ARG A 334 5.05 -4.89 -26.44
C ARG A 334 3.53 -4.76 -26.61
N LEU A 335 2.91 -4.03 -25.68
CA LEU A 335 1.56 -3.51 -25.85
C LEU A 335 1.57 -2.26 -26.71
N THR A 336 0.45 -1.96 -27.37
CA THR A 336 0.27 -0.62 -27.94
C THR A 336 0.02 0.37 -26.79
N PRO A 337 0.41 1.66 -26.94
CA PRO A 337 0.09 2.68 -25.95
C PRO A 337 -1.41 2.76 -25.61
N GLY A 338 -2.27 2.57 -26.62
CA GLY A 338 -3.72 2.48 -26.44
C GLY A 338 -4.16 1.23 -25.66
N GLY A 339 -3.47 0.09 -25.86
CA GLY A 339 -3.70 -1.13 -25.08
C GLY A 339 -3.36 -0.93 -23.60
N ALA A 340 -2.22 -0.31 -23.30
CA ALA A 340 -1.85 0.01 -21.92
C ALA A 340 -2.85 0.97 -21.25
N LEU A 341 -3.27 2.02 -21.97
CA LEU A 341 -4.30 2.95 -21.50
C LEU A 341 -5.64 2.24 -21.25
N ALA A 342 -6.05 1.32 -22.13
CA ALA A 342 -7.30 0.57 -22.01
C ALA A 342 -7.33 -0.36 -20.79
N VAL A 343 -6.21 -1.03 -20.48
CA VAL A 343 -6.08 -1.82 -19.24
C VAL A 343 -6.32 -0.93 -18.01
N GLY A 344 -5.70 0.25 -18.00
CA GLY A 344 -5.90 1.26 -16.97
C GLY A 344 -7.35 1.69 -16.79
N LEU A 345 -7.99 2.12 -17.88
CA LEU A 345 -9.40 2.53 -17.88
C LEU A 345 -10.30 1.42 -17.32
N GLY A 346 -10.12 0.19 -17.78
CA GLY A 346 -10.90 -0.96 -17.32
C GLY A 346 -10.68 -1.28 -15.85
N ALA A 347 -9.42 -1.37 -15.41
CA ALA A 347 -9.07 -1.67 -14.02
C ALA A 347 -9.58 -0.58 -13.05
N GLY A 348 -9.45 0.69 -13.41
CA GLY A 348 -9.95 1.81 -12.60
C GLY A 348 -11.47 1.81 -12.45
N ALA A 349 -12.21 1.57 -13.55
CA ALA A 349 -13.67 1.43 -13.50
C ALA A 349 -14.10 0.26 -12.61
N ILE A 350 -13.51 -0.93 -12.83
CA ILE A 350 -13.86 -2.15 -12.08
C ILE A 350 -13.53 -1.99 -10.60
N SER A 351 -12.37 -1.45 -10.24
CA SER A 351 -12.01 -1.14 -8.86
C SER A 351 -13.04 -0.22 -8.21
N THR A 352 -13.44 0.85 -8.90
CA THR A 352 -14.45 1.81 -8.40
C THR A 352 -15.80 1.14 -8.15
N LEU A 353 -16.26 0.29 -9.08
CA LEU A 353 -17.48 -0.50 -8.90
C LEU A 353 -17.35 -1.52 -7.76
N GLY A 354 -16.15 -2.05 -7.55
CA GLY A 354 -15.81 -2.92 -6.43
C GLY A 354 -16.04 -2.21 -5.09
N PHE A 355 -15.47 -1.01 -4.92
CA PHE A 355 -15.69 -0.19 -3.73
C PHE A 355 -17.17 0.18 -3.53
N GLN A 356 -17.85 0.59 -4.60
CA GLN A 356 -19.24 1.06 -4.51
C GLN A 356 -20.23 -0.06 -4.17
N TYR A 357 -20.04 -1.27 -4.72
CA TYR A 357 -21.06 -2.33 -4.69
C TYR A 357 -20.55 -3.64 -4.12
N LEU A 358 -19.41 -4.14 -4.58
CA LEU A 358 -18.94 -5.48 -4.22
C LEU A 358 -18.48 -5.55 -2.77
N MET A 359 -17.70 -4.58 -2.31
CA MET A 359 -17.18 -4.54 -0.95
C MET A 359 -18.30 -4.49 0.10
N PRO A 360 -19.30 -3.58 0.01
CA PRO A 360 -20.47 -3.62 0.88
C PRO A 360 -21.25 -4.93 0.80
N PHE A 361 -21.34 -5.55 -0.39
CA PHE A 361 -22.00 -6.84 -0.55
C PHE A 361 -21.26 -7.96 0.18
N LEU A 362 -19.94 -8.06 0.04
CA LEU A 362 -19.13 -9.10 0.69
C LEU A 362 -19.10 -8.93 2.21
N ASP A 363 -18.98 -7.70 2.71
CA ASP A 363 -19.03 -7.43 4.15
C ASP A 363 -20.37 -7.86 4.77
N ARG A 364 -21.50 -7.55 4.11
CA ARG A 364 -22.84 -7.90 4.61
C ARG A 364 -23.21 -9.38 4.45
N THR A 365 -22.70 -10.06 3.42
CA THR A 365 -23.10 -11.45 3.13
C THR A 365 -22.23 -12.49 3.80
N ILE A 366 -20.92 -12.27 3.82
CA ILE A 366 -19.95 -13.23 4.36
C ILE A 366 -19.12 -12.68 5.52
N GLY A 367 -19.35 -11.42 5.94
CA GLY A 367 -18.61 -10.80 7.03
C GLY A 367 -17.16 -10.47 6.67
N LEU A 368 -16.85 -10.32 5.37
CA LEU A 368 -15.50 -10.03 4.91
C LEU A 368 -15.18 -8.55 5.16
N GLY A 369 -14.68 -8.25 6.35
CA GLY A 369 -14.22 -6.91 6.69
C GLY A 369 -12.96 -6.57 5.92
N ASP A 370 -13.04 -5.76 4.87
CA ASP A 370 -11.88 -5.28 4.12
C ASP A 370 -11.70 -3.77 4.40
N THR A 371 -10.79 -3.39 5.30
CA THR A 371 -10.74 -1.99 5.80
C THR A 371 -10.33 -1.01 4.70
N CYS A 372 -9.27 -1.31 3.95
CA CYS A 372 -8.78 -0.45 2.86
C CYS A 372 -9.38 -0.80 1.49
N GLY A 373 -10.26 -1.81 1.39
CA GLY A 373 -10.77 -2.28 0.11
C GLY A 373 -9.66 -2.90 -0.76
N VAL A 374 -8.75 -3.65 -0.15
CA VAL A 374 -7.59 -4.25 -0.84
C VAL A 374 -8.03 -5.28 -1.88
N HIS A 375 -9.23 -5.85 -1.75
CA HIS A 375 -9.81 -6.68 -2.79
C HIS A 375 -10.04 -5.89 -4.08
N ASN A 376 -10.50 -4.64 -3.96
CA ASN A 376 -10.89 -3.80 -5.09
C ASN A 376 -9.68 -3.16 -5.77
N LEU A 377 -8.65 -2.76 -5.01
CA LEU A 377 -7.43 -2.18 -5.55
C LEU A 377 -6.40 -3.23 -5.97
N HIS A 378 -6.15 -4.24 -5.14
CA HIS A 378 -5.07 -5.20 -5.39
C HIS A 378 -5.62 -6.51 -5.95
N GLY A 379 -6.58 -7.14 -5.28
CA GLY A 379 -7.03 -8.49 -5.64
C GLY A 379 -7.64 -8.61 -7.05
N ILE A 380 -8.70 -7.84 -7.34
CA ILE A 380 -9.40 -7.88 -8.62
C ILE A 380 -8.53 -7.34 -9.76
N PRO A 381 -7.87 -6.17 -9.63
CA PRO A 381 -6.93 -5.70 -10.64
C PRO A 381 -5.78 -6.67 -10.89
N ALA A 382 -5.32 -7.43 -9.87
CA ALA A 382 -4.32 -8.47 -10.06
C ALA A 382 -4.84 -9.67 -10.87
N ILE A 383 -6.08 -10.10 -10.64
CA ILE A 383 -6.73 -11.13 -11.49
C ILE A 383 -6.80 -10.64 -12.94
N ILE A 384 -7.23 -9.40 -13.14
CA ILE A 384 -7.28 -8.78 -14.47
C ILE A 384 -5.88 -8.76 -15.09
N GLY A 385 -4.87 -8.28 -14.37
CA GLY A 385 -3.50 -8.18 -14.87
C GLY A 385 -2.87 -9.52 -15.22
N THR A 386 -3.15 -10.56 -14.44
CA THR A 386 -2.75 -11.95 -14.73
C THR A 386 -3.30 -12.40 -16.08
N LEU A 387 -4.58 -12.12 -16.34
CA LEU A 387 -5.24 -12.43 -17.60
C LEU A 387 -4.73 -11.55 -18.76
N VAL A 388 -4.49 -10.26 -18.52
CA VAL A 388 -3.93 -9.33 -19.51
C VAL A 388 -2.57 -9.85 -20.00
N ALA A 389 -1.66 -10.24 -19.11
CA ALA A 389 -0.37 -10.79 -19.49
C ALA A 389 -0.51 -12.08 -20.29
N GLY A 390 -1.38 -13.00 -19.85
CA GLY A 390 -1.62 -14.26 -20.55
C GLY A 390 -2.22 -14.07 -21.94
N LEU A 391 -3.22 -13.19 -22.08
CA LEU A 391 -3.86 -12.90 -23.36
C LEU A 391 -2.93 -12.13 -24.30
N ALA A 392 -2.16 -11.17 -23.78
CA ALA A 392 -1.16 -10.46 -24.56
C ALA A 392 -0.11 -11.43 -25.12
N ALA A 393 0.25 -12.49 -24.37
CA ALA A 393 1.26 -13.46 -24.78
C ALA A 393 0.90 -14.19 -26.08
N LEU A 394 -0.39 -14.38 -26.37
CA LEU A 394 -0.86 -15.05 -27.60
C LEU A 394 -0.40 -14.36 -28.88
N GLY A 395 -0.14 -13.05 -28.84
CA GLY A 395 0.28 -12.25 -29.98
C GLY A 395 1.71 -11.71 -29.88
N GLN A 396 2.48 -12.12 -28.89
CA GLN A 396 3.87 -11.66 -28.73
C GLN A 396 4.86 -12.51 -29.52
N HIS A 397 5.98 -11.88 -29.87
CA HIS A 397 7.18 -12.60 -30.31
C HIS A 397 7.75 -13.45 -29.17
N SER A 398 8.36 -14.59 -29.50
CA SER A 398 8.91 -15.56 -28.52
C SER A 398 9.90 -14.93 -27.53
N ASP A 399 10.63 -13.89 -27.95
CA ASP A 399 11.59 -13.19 -27.08
C ASP A 399 10.95 -12.51 -25.85
N TYR A 400 9.63 -12.27 -25.88
CA TYR A 400 8.86 -11.72 -24.75
C TYR A 400 8.25 -12.78 -23.85
N LEU A 401 8.44 -14.06 -24.16
CA LEU A 401 7.83 -15.19 -23.47
C LEU A 401 8.90 -16.01 -22.74
N GLU A 402 8.47 -16.71 -21.70
CA GLU A 402 9.30 -17.68 -20.98
C GLU A 402 9.01 -19.13 -21.41
N HIS A 403 7.94 -19.33 -22.19
CA HIS A 403 7.53 -20.60 -22.78
C HIS A 403 7.48 -20.49 -24.32
N ASP A 404 7.59 -21.64 -25.01
CA ASP A 404 7.73 -21.70 -26.47
C ASP A 404 6.59 -21.03 -27.24
N THR A 405 5.39 -20.99 -26.65
CA THR A 405 4.20 -20.42 -27.29
C THR A 405 3.41 -19.53 -26.32
N GLY A 406 2.75 -18.52 -26.87
CA GLY A 406 1.84 -17.67 -26.10
C GLY A 406 0.70 -18.43 -25.43
N ALA A 407 0.23 -19.53 -26.04
CA ALA A 407 -0.81 -20.38 -25.47
C ALA A 407 -0.33 -21.12 -24.21
N GLN A 408 0.91 -21.64 -24.24
CA GLN A 408 1.52 -22.21 -23.04
C GLN A 408 1.75 -21.14 -21.97
N GLN A 409 2.26 -19.97 -22.37
CA GLN A 409 2.44 -18.85 -21.44
C GLN A 409 1.13 -18.49 -20.75
N LEU A 410 0.02 -18.34 -21.48
CA LEU A 410 -1.31 -18.11 -20.91
C LEU A 410 -1.70 -19.18 -19.89
N GLY A 411 -1.49 -20.45 -20.22
CA GLY A 411 -1.75 -21.57 -19.30
C GLY A 411 -0.97 -21.44 -17.99
N TYR A 412 0.32 -21.10 -18.07
CA TYR A 412 1.17 -20.90 -16.90
C TYR A 412 0.85 -19.61 -16.12
N GLN A 413 0.41 -18.53 -16.78
CA GLN A 413 -0.11 -17.33 -16.08
C GLN A 413 -1.32 -17.69 -15.21
N VAL A 414 -2.28 -18.43 -15.78
CA VAL A 414 -3.48 -18.86 -15.05
C VAL A 414 -3.11 -19.81 -13.91
N LEU A 415 -2.23 -20.78 -14.15
CA LEU A 415 -1.74 -21.69 -13.11
C LEU A 415 -1.08 -20.93 -11.96
N ALA A 416 -0.18 -20.00 -12.27
CA ALA A 416 0.51 -19.18 -11.28
C ALA A 416 -0.47 -18.35 -10.44
N GLY A 417 -1.48 -17.73 -11.07
CA GLY A 417 -2.53 -16.99 -10.37
C GLY A 417 -3.35 -17.88 -9.42
N VAL A 418 -3.78 -19.06 -9.88
CA VAL A 418 -4.58 -20.00 -9.07
C VAL A 418 -3.77 -20.55 -7.88
N VAL A 419 -2.52 -20.98 -8.13
CA VAL A 419 -1.64 -21.50 -7.06
C VAL A 419 -1.34 -20.40 -6.04
N THR A 420 -1.03 -19.19 -6.50
CA THR A 420 -0.77 -18.04 -5.62
C THR A 420 -1.97 -17.76 -4.72
N MET A 421 -3.17 -17.70 -5.28
CA MET A 421 -4.39 -17.48 -4.50
C MET A 421 -4.64 -18.62 -3.51
N GLY A 422 -4.38 -19.87 -3.90
CA GLY A 422 -4.47 -21.02 -3.00
C GLY A 422 -3.53 -20.94 -1.80
N ILE A 423 -2.25 -20.63 -2.03
CA ILE A 423 -1.25 -20.43 -0.97
C ILE A 423 -1.64 -19.25 -0.08
N ALA A 424 -2.02 -18.12 -0.68
CA ALA A 424 -2.40 -16.91 0.03
C ALA A 424 -3.61 -17.12 0.94
N ILE A 425 -4.70 -17.70 0.41
CA ILE A 425 -5.91 -17.96 1.19
C ILE A 425 -5.63 -18.97 2.31
N ALA A 426 -4.95 -20.08 2.02
CA ALA A 426 -4.62 -21.07 3.02
C ALA A 426 -3.74 -20.48 4.13
N GLY A 427 -2.69 -19.75 3.75
CA GLY A 427 -1.79 -19.06 4.65
C GLY A 427 -2.51 -18.03 5.51
N GLY A 428 -3.36 -17.20 4.91
CA GLY A 428 -4.11 -16.16 5.61
C GLY A 428 -5.14 -16.74 6.58
N LEU A 429 -5.85 -17.81 6.20
CA LEU A 429 -6.77 -18.50 7.10
C LEU A 429 -6.04 -19.12 8.30
N VAL A 430 -4.92 -19.79 8.06
CA VAL A 430 -4.11 -20.40 9.14
C VAL A 430 -3.50 -19.31 10.02
N GLY A 431 -2.85 -18.30 9.43
CA GLY A 431 -2.24 -17.19 10.14
C GLY A 431 -3.27 -16.42 10.97
N GLY A 432 -4.39 -16.05 10.36
CA GLY A 432 -5.52 -15.39 11.03
C GLY A 432 -6.11 -16.22 12.16
N PHE A 433 -6.24 -17.54 11.98
CA PHE A 433 -6.65 -18.46 13.05
C PHE A 433 -5.64 -18.48 14.19
N VAL A 434 -4.35 -18.65 13.89
CA VAL A 434 -3.26 -18.74 14.88
C VAL A 434 -3.20 -17.47 15.72
N VAL A 435 -3.18 -16.28 15.10
CA VAL A 435 -3.12 -15.01 15.87
C VAL A 435 -4.42 -14.69 16.60
N SER A 436 -5.52 -15.35 16.26
CA SER A 436 -6.81 -15.23 16.97
C SER A 436 -6.98 -16.24 18.10
N TRP A 437 -6.24 -17.36 18.09
CA TRP A 437 -6.41 -18.50 19.01
C TRP A 437 -5.20 -18.71 19.93
N PHE A 438 -3.99 -18.68 19.37
CA PHE A 438 -2.75 -18.69 20.15
C PHE A 438 -2.50 -17.29 20.69
N ASN A 439 -3.16 -17.04 21.81
CA ASN A 439 -2.98 -15.88 22.63
C ASN A 439 -2.31 -16.34 23.94
N PRO A 440 -0.96 -16.40 23.98
CA PRO A 440 -0.25 -17.12 25.04
C PRO A 440 -0.42 -16.49 26.43
N ARG A 441 -1.04 -15.29 26.53
CA ARG A 441 -1.13 -14.50 27.77
C ARG A 441 -2.49 -13.82 28.02
N GLY A 442 -3.53 -14.14 27.24
CA GLY A 442 -4.88 -13.62 27.49
C GLY A 442 -5.11 -12.17 27.03
N ASP A 443 -4.49 -11.76 25.93
CA ASP A 443 -4.87 -10.57 25.17
C ASP A 443 -6.33 -10.65 24.70
N ASP A 444 -7.27 -10.09 25.45
CA ASP A 444 -8.67 -10.05 25.03
C ASP A 444 -8.77 -9.42 23.62
N PRO A 445 -9.65 -9.93 22.73
CA PRO A 445 -9.91 -9.27 21.46
C PRO A 445 -10.24 -7.78 21.66
N LEU A 446 -9.94 -6.96 20.65
CA LEU A 446 -10.35 -5.56 20.67
C LEU A 446 -11.86 -5.45 20.87
N THR A 447 -12.28 -4.64 21.82
CA THR A 447 -13.70 -4.33 22.01
C THR A 447 -14.18 -3.42 20.89
N VAL A 448 -15.48 -3.35 20.65
CA VAL A 448 -16.05 -2.50 19.59
C VAL A 448 -15.61 -1.03 19.69
N PRO A 449 -15.57 -0.40 20.88
CA PRO A 449 -15.04 0.95 21.02
C PRO A 449 -13.54 1.05 20.79
N GLU A 450 -12.77 -0.04 20.79
CA GLU A 450 -11.32 0.02 20.55
C GLU A 450 -10.95 -0.23 19.08
N LEU A 451 -11.89 -0.74 18.27
CA LEU A 451 -11.68 -0.88 16.83
C LEU A 451 -11.50 0.49 16.18
N PHE A 452 -10.57 0.54 15.23
CA PHE A 452 -10.23 1.74 14.44
C PHE A 452 -9.91 2.96 15.31
N ASP A 453 -9.33 2.75 16.50
CA ASP A 453 -8.95 3.80 17.44
C ASP A 453 -7.48 3.67 17.89
N ASP A 454 -6.78 4.80 17.95
CA ASP A 454 -5.40 4.92 18.44
C ASP A 454 -5.33 4.91 19.98
N GLY A 455 -6.42 5.26 20.66
CA GLY A 455 -6.50 5.35 22.13
C GLY A 455 -6.04 4.13 22.94
N PRO A 456 -6.18 2.88 22.46
CA PRO A 456 -5.68 1.72 23.20
C PRO A 456 -4.15 1.63 23.28
N TRP A 457 -3.43 2.25 22.34
CA TRP A 457 -2.00 2.01 22.12
C TRP A 457 -1.12 3.24 22.33
N TRP A 458 -1.63 4.42 22.03
CA TRP A 458 -0.84 5.64 21.95
C TRP A 458 -1.00 6.54 23.17
N GLU A 459 0.12 7.06 23.68
CA GLU A 459 0.12 8.04 24.75
C GLU A 459 -0.67 9.29 24.34
N HIS A 460 -1.32 9.91 25.33
CA HIS A 460 -2.16 11.09 25.15
C HIS A 460 -3.36 10.94 24.22
N GLN A 461 -3.63 9.73 23.70
CA GLN A 461 -4.86 9.38 23.03
C GLN A 461 -5.80 8.63 23.98
N ARG A 462 -7.10 8.89 23.86
CA ARG A 462 -8.14 8.20 24.62
C ARG A 462 -9.08 7.51 23.66
N VAL A 463 -9.56 6.32 24.02
CA VAL A 463 -10.55 5.60 23.24
C VAL A 463 -11.80 6.48 23.09
N GLU A 464 -12.22 6.75 21.85
CA GLU A 464 -13.43 7.52 21.61
C GLU A 464 -14.67 6.67 21.93
N PRO A 465 -15.59 7.17 22.78
CA PRO A 465 -16.84 6.48 23.06
C PRO A 465 -17.68 6.28 21.80
N MET A 466 -18.42 5.17 21.73
CA MET A 466 -19.34 4.92 20.62
C MET A 466 -20.53 5.90 20.66
N PRO A 467 -21.05 6.35 19.51
CA PRO A 467 -22.28 7.14 19.46
C PRO A 467 -23.43 6.43 20.19
N ILE A 468 -24.34 7.19 20.80
CA ILE A 468 -25.47 6.64 21.58
C ILE A 468 -26.30 5.67 20.73
N SER A 469 -26.55 6.00 19.46
CA SER A 469 -27.29 5.15 18.52
C SER A 469 -26.63 3.78 18.32
N THR A 470 -25.32 3.75 18.14
CA THR A 470 -24.54 2.52 17.98
C THR A 470 -24.49 1.73 19.30
N SER A 471 -24.36 2.42 20.43
CA SER A 471 -24.41 1.80 21.77
C SER A 471 -25.75 1.13 22.06
N ILE A 472 -26.87 1.74 21.66
CA ILE A 472 -28.22 1.15 21.76
C ILE A 472 -28.34 -0.08 20.84
N HIS A 473 -27.86 0.01 19.60
CA HIS A 473 -27.90 -1.12 18.66
C HIS A 473 -27.13 -2.33 19.17
N LEU A 474 -25.89 -2.12 19.65
CA LEU A 474 -25.06 -3.16 20.27
C LEU A 474 -25.72 -3.78 21.50
N SER A 475 -26.36 -2.96 22.34
CA SER A 475 -27.09 -3.43 23.52
C SER A 475 -28.27 -4.33 23.13
N ASN A 476 -29.01 -4.00 22.07
CA ASN A 476 -30.12 -4.79 21.57
C ASN A 476 -29.66 -6.12 20.95
N MET A 477 -28.53 -6.16 20.24
CA MET A 477 -27.94 -7.40 19.72
C MET A 477 -27.47 -8.33 20.84
N SER A 478 -26.82 -7.78 21.87
CA SER A 478 -26.39 -8.52 23.07
C SER A 478 -27.58 -9.08 23.85
N ALA A 479 -28.71 -8.37 23.89
CA ALA A 479 -29.94 -8.83 24.53
C ALA A 479 -30.63 -9.96 23.75
N HIS A 480 -30.66 -9.90 22.41
CA HIS A 480 -31.25 -10.95 21.56
C HIS A 480 -30.38 -12.21 21.49
N GLY A 481 -29.04 -12.08 21.54
CA GLY A 481 -28.12 -13.22 21.62
C GLY A 481 -28.25 -14.03 22.92
N LYS A 482 -28.94 -13.50 23.95
CA LYS A 482 -29.26 -14.21 25.19
C LYS A 482 -30.68 -14.78 25.24
N SER A 483 -31.56 -14.47 24.27
CA SER A 483 -32.97 -14.94 24.28
C SER A 483 -33.35 -15.90 23.15
N THR A 484 -32.45 -16.25 22.23
CA THR A 484 -32.78 -17.09 21.07
C THR A 484 -32.12 -18.48 21.10
N HIS A 485 -32.56 -19.31 22.05
CA HIS A 485 -32.81 -20.72 21.72
C HIS A 485 -34.31 -20.82 21.38
N ASN A 486 -34.62 -21.13 20.12
CA ASN A 486 -35.95 -21.15 19.48
C ASN A 486 -36.49 -19.79 19.00
N GLN A 487 -36.18 -19.44 17.74
CA GLN A 487 -37.17 -19.22 16.68
C GLN A 487 -36.48 -18.77 15.38
N SER A 488 -36.77 -19.49 14.29
CA SER A 488 -36.40 -19.12 12.93
C SER A 488 -37.25 -17.93 12.45
N VAL A 489 -36.62 -16.83 12.05
CA VAL A 489 -37.33 -15.72 11.39
C VAL A 489 -36.78 -15.54 9.98
N SER A 490 -37.73 -15.49 9.05
CA SER A 490 -37.60 -15.40 7.60
C SER A 490 -36.91 -14.09 7.16
N VAL A 491 -36.03 -14.24 6.18
CA VAL A 491 -35.37 -13.14 5.45
C VAL A 491 -36.41 -12.47 4.56
N GLY A 492 -36.81 -11.24 4.89
CA GLY A 492 -37.70 -10.45 4.07
C GLY A 492 -37.82 -9.02 4.60
N GLN A 493 -37.38 -8.07 3.77
CA GLN A 493 -37.50 -6.60 3.92
C GLN A 493 -36.38 -5.88 4.68
N LEU A 494 -35.33 -5.49 3.93
CA LEU A 494 -34.62 -4.23 4.15
C LEU A 494 -34.46 -3.52 2.80
N ASN A 495 -35.08 -2.34 2.69
CA ASN A 495 -34.90 -1.37 1.59
C ASN A 495 -34.21 -0.11 2.18
N PRO A 496 -33.69 0.83 1.37
CA PRO A 496 -32.26 1.03 1.25
C PRO A 496 -31.80 2.43 1.72
N ILE A 497 -30.47 2.60 1.81
CA ILE A 497 -29.70 3.86 1.73
C ILE A 497 -30.14 4.98 2.69
N ARG A 498 -29.30 5.24 3.70
CA ARG A 498 -29.34 6.51 4.45
C ARG A 498 -28.06 7.28 4.20
N GLU A 499 -28.12 8.18 3.23
CA GLU A 499 -27.16 9.26 3.03
C GLU A 499 -27.04 10.12 4.30
N GLY A 500 -25.85 10.68 4.47
CA GLY A 500 -25.51 11.62 5.53
C GLY A 500 -26.48 12.79 5.54
N ARG A 501 -27.12 12.98 6.70
CA ARG A 501 -27.81 14.22 7.04
C ARG A 501 -27.11 14.79 8.27
N GLU A 502 -26.39 15.89 8.05
CA GLU A 502 -25.92 16.76 9.12
C GLU A 502 -27.10 17.13 10.02
N ILE A 503 -26.92 16.94 11.33
CA ILE A 503 -27.85 17.42 12.34
C ILE A 503 -27.61 18.92 12.46
N ALA A 504 -28.40 19.71 11.71
CA ALA A 504 -28.57 21.13 12.00
C ALA A 504 -29.27 21.28 13.35
N VAL A 505 -28.55 21.74 14.36
CA VAL A 505 -29.14 22.15 15.64
C VAL A 505 -29.79 23.52 15.45
N SER A 506 -31.11 23.56 15.55
CA SER A 506 -31.93 24.76 15.46
C SER A 506 -31.78 25.67 16.69
N GLY A 507 -31.41 26.93 16.43
CA GLY A 507 -32.06 28.15 16.95
C GLY A 507 -32.16 28.41 18.46
N VAL A 508 -31.40 29.39 18.93
CA VAL A 508 -31.80 30.29 20.03
C VAL A 508 -31.61 31.74 19.54
N PRO A 509 -32.61 32.63 19.62
CA PRO A 509 -32.47 34.01 19.17
C PRO A 509 -31.85 34.87 20.29
N ALA A 510 -30.73 35.54 20.01
CA ALA A 510 -30.17 36.55 20.90
C ALA A 510 -30.31 37.94 20.25
N THR A 511 -31.29 38.69 20.73
CA THR A 511 -31.44 40.13 20.54
C THR A 511 -30.41 40.88 21.39
N GLY A 512 -29.56 41.72 20.78
CA GLY A 512 -28.66 42.62 21.49
C GLY A 512 -27.74 43.40 20.54
N PRO A 513 -27.40 44.67 20.81
CA PRO A 513 -26.81 45.58 19.83
C PRO A 513 -25.34 45.25 19.54
N ARG A 514 -24.94 45.37 18.27
CA ARG A 514 -23.55 45.23 17.81
C ARG A 514 -22.72 46.44 18.25
N PRO A 515 -21.57 46.28 18.90
CA PRO A 515 -20.55 47.32 18.93
C PRO A 515 -19.71 47.24 17.65
N VAL A 516 -19.60 48.37 16.98
CA VAL A 516 -18.63 48.63 15.91
C VAL A 516 -17.26 48.78 16.57
N GLY A 517 -16.34 47.89 16.23
CA GLY A 517 -14.93 47.98 16.59
C GLY A 517 -14.10 47.64 15.36
N GLU A 518 -13.62 48.67 14.68
CA GLU A 518 -12.61 48.56 13.63
C GLU A 518 -11.31 48.02 14.25
N ILE A 519 -10.83 46.86 13.77
CA ILE A 519 -9.46 46.43 14.00
C ILE A 519 -8.72 46.67 12.69
N ALA A 520 -7.96 47.77 12.67
CA ALA A 520 -6.95 48.04 11.66
C ALA A 520 -5.79 47.06 11.85
N VAL A 521 -5.50 46.25 10.83
CA VAL A 521 -4.26 45.44 10.77
C VAL A 521 -3.19 46.31 10.11
N THR A 522 -2.34 46.92 10.92
CA THR A 522 -1.07 47.51 10.48
C THR A 522 -0.06 46.38 10.22
N MET A 523 0.27 46.15 8.94
CA MET A 523 1.43 45.34 8.59
C MET A 523 2.71 46.13 8.84
N GLN A 524 3.49 45.71 9.83
CA GLN A 524 4.82 46.24 10.09
C GLN A 524 5.85 45.29 9.49
N ALA A 525 6.55 45.77 8.45
CA ALA A 525 7.64 45.07 7.79
C ALA A 525 8.87 44.99 8.72
N ALA A 526 9.49 43.82 8.81
CA ALA A 526 10.79 43.63 9.45
C ALA A 526 11.94 43.83 8.42
N PRO A 527 13.11 44.33 8.85
CA PRO A 527 14.11 44.90 7.94
C PRO A 527 15.12 43.88 7.40
N VAL A 528 15.56 44.18 6.16
CA VAL A 528 16.68 43.58 5.43
C VAL A 528 17.99 44.00 6.09
N VAL A 529 18.88 43.04 6.36
CA VAL A 529 20.28 43.32 6.71
C VAL A 529 21.14 43.15 5.47
N VAL A 530 21.70 44.28 5.02
CA VAL A 530 22.79 44.36 4.05
C VAL A 530 24.10 44.47 4.84
N ALA A 531 25.07 43.63 4.52
CA ALA A 531 26.48 43.89 4.83
C ALA A 531 27.29 43.74 3.54
N ALA A 532 27.94 44.82 3.14
CA ALA A 532 28.82 44.90 1.98
C ALA A 532 30.27 45.09 2.44
N GLY A 533 31.19 44.42 1.73
CA GLY A 533 32.53 44.97 1.46
C GLY A 533 33.73 44.20 2.00
N ALA A 534 34.42 43.47 1.12
CA ALA A 534 35.84 43.67 0.77
C ALA A 534 36.24 42.68 -0.35
N GLY A 535 36.97 43.18 -1.35
CA GLY A 535 37.12 42.55 -2.67
C GLY A 535 38.24 41.50 -2.82
N PRO A 536 38.36 40.91 -4.03
CA PRO A 536 39.33 39.86 -4.35
C PRO A 536 40.51 40.37 -5.20
N VAL A 537 41.67 39.69 -5.12
CA VAL A 537 42.81 39.90 -6.04
C VAL A 537 43.48 38.56 -6.42
N MET A 538 43.56 38.35 -7.74
CA MET A 538 44.45 37.51 -8.58
C MET A 538 44.46 35.97 -8.42
N GLY A 539 44.54 35.16 -9.50
CA GLY A 539 45.05 35.47 -10.84
C GLY A 539 44.60 34.54 -11.98
N MET A 540 44.57 35.17 -13.17
CA MET A 540 44.87 34.70 -14.54
C MET A 540 44.42 33.30 -15.01
N ASN A 541 43.53 33.27 -16.01
CA ASN A 541 43.95 33.08 -17.41
C ASN A 541 42.84 33.50 -18.40
N THR A 542 43.29 34.11 -19.49
CA THR A 542 42.55 34.87 -20.52
C THR A 542 42.32 34.08 -21.81
N ALA A 543 41.19 34.37 -22.48
CA ALA A 543 41.05 34.64 -23.95
C ALA A 543 39.58 34.37 -24.40
N THR A 544 38.71 35.39 -24.54
CA THR A 544 38.35 36.16 -25.78
C THR A 544 37.68 35.31 -26.87
N ALA A 545 36.58 35.66 -27.56
CA ALA A 545 35.84 36.91 -27.76
C ALA A 545 34.41 36.59 -28.29
N ALA A 546 33.37 37.32 -27.85
CA ALA A 546 32.60 38.33 -28.61
C ALA A 546 31.50 37.83 -29.58
N THR A 547 30.24 38.05 -29.16
CA THR A 547 29.05 38.26 -30.01
C THR A 547 28.96 39.73 -30.46
N PRO A 548 28.17 40.07 -31.50
CA PRO A 548 26.89 40.77 -31.22
C PRO A 548 25.73 40.42 -32.20
N VAL A 549 24.49 40.23 -31.72
CA VAL A 549 23.31 41.16 -31.71
C VAL A 549 22.43 41.04 -32.98
N VAL A 550 21.27 40.36 -32.88
CA VAL A 550 19.85 40.85 -32.83
C VAL A 550 19.24 41.23 -34.19
N ASP A 551 18.23 40.47 -34.65
CA ASP A 551 16.86 40.97 -34.95
C ASP A 551 15.99 39.88 -35.64
N ALA A 552 14.77 39.70 -35.13
CA ALA A 552 13.60 39.10 -35.81
C ALA A 552 12.62 40.27 -36.11
N PRO A 553 11.54 40.20 -36.93
CA PRO A 553 10.70 39.02 -37.24
C PRO A 553 10.07 38.98 -38.66
N LEU A 554 9.29 37.93 -38.98
CA LEU A 554 7.91 38.00 -39.53
C LEU A 554 7.49 36.72 -40.30
N PHE A 555 6.26 36.29 -40.02
CA PHE A 555 5.49 35.24 -40.69
C PHE A 555 5.02 35.67 -42.08
N ALA A 556 5.01 34.75 -43.06
CA ALA A 556 3.94 34.60 -44.05
C ALA A 556 4.11 33.30 -44.89
N ASP A 557 3.05 32.50 -44.89
CA ASP A 557 2.45 31.71 -45.97
C ASP A 557 3.25 30.74 -46.87
N GLY A 558 2.69 29.53 -47.00
CA GLY A 558 2.29 29.06 -48.33
C GLY A 558 2.83 27.71 -48.81
N HIS A 559 1.97 26.69 -48.69
CA HIS A 559 1.70 25.62 -49.67
C HIS A 559 2.83 24.72 -50.21
N ALA A 560 2.67 23.43 -49.89
CA ALA A 560 2.61 22.26 -50.78
C ALA A 560 3.53 22.20 -52.02
N VAL A 561 4.27 21.09 -52.13
CA VAL A 561 4.10 20.02 -53.15
C VAL A 561 5.35 19.12 -53.10
N GLU A 562 5.15 17.87 -52.68
CA GLU A 562 6.09 16.77 -52.92
C GLU A 562 6.09 16.43 -54.42
N ASN A 563 7.28 16.30 -55.02
CA ASN A 563 7.48 15.34 -56.10
C ASN A 563 8.96 15.04 -56.40
N ALA A 564 9.22 13.74 -56.52
CA ALA A 564 10.10 13.08 -57.48
C ALA A 564 11.64 13.25 -57.41
N ALA A 565 12.26 12.24 -56.80
CA ALA A 565 13.10 11.22 -57.45
C ALA A 565 14.37 11.56 -58.28
N ARG A 566 15.42 10.77 -57.96
CA ARG A 566 16.57 10.24 -58.76
C ARG A 566 17.96 10.91 -58.54
N PRO A 567 19.09 10.27 -58.95
CA PRO A 567 19.67 8.97 -58.53
C PRO A 567 21.24 9.04 -58.39
N VAL A 568 21.94 7.89 -58.50
CA VAL A 568 23.40 7.65 -58.79
C VAL A 568 24.25 7.26 -57.55
N GLN A 569 24.44 5.95 -57.26
CA GLN A 569 25.55 5.02 -57.65
C GLN A 569 26.91 5.25 -56.92
N PRO A 570 27.84 4.26 -56.79
CA PRO A 570 27.94 2.98 -57.50
C PRO A 570 28.23 1.71 -56.64
N MET A 571 28.18 0.59 -57.37
CA MET A 571 28.48 -0.81 -57.02
C MET A 571 29.93 -1.06 -56.60
N VAL A 572 30.13 -2.04 -55.71
CA VAL A 572 31.40 -2.76 -55.51
C VAL A 572 31.16 -4.24 -55.76
N ALA A 573 31.87 -4.78 -56.76
CA ALA A 573 32.08 -6.22 -57.01
C ALA A 573 33.02 -6.78 -55.93
N GLY A 574 32.88 -8.01 -55.44
CA GLY A 574 33.03 -9.24 -56.21
C GLY A 574 34.40 -9.87 -55.91
N SER A 575 34.38 -10.83 -54.99
CA SER A 575 35.38 -11.79 -54.50
C SER A 575 36.46 -12.36 -55.46
N ASN A 576 37.63 -12.66 -54.86
CA ASN A 576 38.43 -13.92 -54.88
C ASN A 576 39.89 -13.92 -55.39
N ASN A 577 40.71 -14.65 -54.61
CA ASN A 577 42.06 -15.21 -54.81
C ASN A 577 43.21 -14.17 -54.82
N VAL A 578 44.21 -14.21 -53.92
CA VAL A 578 45.14 -15.27 -53.46
C VAL A 578 45.60 -14.98 -52.03
#